data_AF-A0A3M7SVL6-F1
#
_entry.id   AF-A0A3M7SVL6-F1
#
_cell.length_a   1.000
_cell.length_b   1.000
_cell.length_c   1.000
_cell.angle_alpha   90.00
_cell.angle_beta   90.00
_cell.angle_gamma   90.00
#
_symmetry.space_group_name_H-M   'P 1'
#
loop_
_entity.id
_entity.type
_entity.pdbx_description
1 polymer ?
#
loop_
_entity_poly.entity_id
_entity_poly.type
_entity_poly.pdbx_seq_one_letter_code
_entity_poly.pdbx_strand_id
1 'polypeptide(L)'
;MRFESKHSYFKRVNEATSNHVNLTYSLTTKHQNLQLYHLISNDYFGSTMYGPQQKTNKDLLDFIKLITSDDKICLYNWAEINSIKFQIDDVLVTKIVNSVPTFSIIKSIGLSKNKIVFIIKDLQTIEYVNFKLGYSVCEAEILYSEIDYESIFSPFPLDLYDDAENQNQKFVIPKYPLI
;
A
#
# COMPACT_ATOMS: atom_id res chain seq x y z
N MET A 1 -39.22 15.48 2.30
CA MET A 1 -40.33 14.52 2.50
C MET A 1 -40.64 13.78 1.21
N ARG A 2 -40.10 12.57 1.01
CA ARG A 2 -40.40 11.71 -0.16
C ARG A 2 -40.32 10.21 0.17
N PHE A 3 -40.53 9.84 1.42
CA PHE A 3 -40.49 8.44 1.88
C PHE A 3 -41.88 7.81 2.03
N GLU A 4 -42.93 8.60 2.32
CA GLU A 4 -44.28 8.07 2.55
C GLU A 4 -44.98 7.59 1.27
N SER A 5 -44.77 8.27 0.13
CA SER A 5 -45.42 7.91 -1.14
C SER A 5 -44.86 6.63 -1.79
N LYS A 6 -43.59 6.27 -1.52
CA LYS A 6 -43.03 4.97 -1.93
C LYS A 6 -43.60 3.82 -1.10
N HIS A 7 -44.02 4.09 0.14
CA HIS A 7 -44.57 3.10 1.06
C HIS A 7 -45.89 2.50 0.58
N SER A 8 -46.76 3.26 -0.09
CA SER A 8 -48.04 2.76 -0.63
C SER A 8 -47.85 1.80 -1.80
N TYR A 9 -46.91 2.07 -2.70
CA TYR A 9 -46.57 1.16 -3.79
C TYR A 9 -45.99 -0.15 -3.22
N PHE A 10 -45.01 -0.05 -2.32
CA PHE A 10 -44.41 -1.24 -1.72
C PHE A 10 -45.40 -2.04 -0.86
N LYS A 11 -46.30 -1.40 -0.10
CA LYS A 11 -47.37 -2.11 0.65
C LYS A 11 -48.28 -2.93 -0.27
N ARG A 12 -48.74 -2.34 -1.39
CA ARG A 12 -49.59 -3.05 -2.36
C ARG A 12 -48.87 -4.22 -3.02
N VAL A 13 -47.60 -4.06 -3.37
CA VAL A 13 -46.79 -5.17 -3.92
C VAL A 13 -46.57 -6.25 -2.85
N ASN A 14 -46.33 -5.89 -1.60
CA ASN A 14 -46.14 -6.80 -0.47
C ASN A 14 -47.40 -7.64 -0.20
N GLU A 15 -48.57 -6.98 -0.18
CA GLU A 15 -49.89 -7.62 -0.06
C GLU A 15 -50.18 -8.55 -1.25
N ALA A 16 -49.89 -8.10 -2.49
CA ALA A 16 -50.14 -8.89 -3.70
C ALA A 16 -49.19 -10.09 -3.85
N THR A 17 -47.95 -9.98 -3.39
CA THR A 17 -46.94 -11.04 -3.48
C THR A 17 -46.87 -11.92 -2.24
N SER A 18 -47.63 -11.58 -1.18
CA SER A 18 -47.56 -12.22 0.14
C SER A 18 -46.14 -12.31 0.71
N ASN A 19 -45.25 -11.44 0.26
CA ASN A 19 -43.90 -11.37 0.77
C ASN A 19 -43.96 -10.56 2.07
N HIS A 20 -43.56 -11.09 3.22
CA HIS A 20 -43.69 -10.39 4.51
C HIS A 20 -42.34 -9.86 5.01
N VAL A 21 -41.34 -9.79 4.13
CA VAL A 21 -40.00 -9.38 4.50
C VAL A 21 -39.98 -7.88 4.78
N ASN A 22 -39.81 -7.53 6.05
CA ASN A 22 -39.60 -6.16 6.48
C ASN A 22 -38.22 -5.68 6.02
N LEU A 23 -38.19 -5.03 4.86
CA LEU A 23 -36.96 -4.60 4.20
C LEU A 23 -36.08 -3.70 5.07
N THR A 24 -36.68 -2.80 5.87
CA THR A 24 -35.90 -1.92 6.75
C THR A 24 -35.26 -2.71 7.87
N TYR A 25 -35.99 -3.65 8.49
CA TYR A 25 -35.42 -4.56 9.48
C TYR A 25 -34.26 -5.37 8.89
N SER A 26 -34.45 -6.00 7.73
CA SER A 26 -33.39 -6.78 7.08
C SER A 26 -32.16 -5.94 6.71
N LEU A 27 -32.34 -4.70 6.24
CA LEU A 27 -31.24 -3.78 5.96
C LEU A 27 -30.49 -3.38 7.24
N THR A 28 -31.21 -3.06 8.32
CA THR A 28 -30.61 -2.73 9.61
C THR A 28 -29.83 -3.91 10.19
N THR A 29 -30.41 -5.11 10.17
CA THR A 29 -29.72 -6.34 10.64
C THR A 29 -28.48 -6.63 9.80
N LYS A 30 -28.56 -6.48 8.46
CA LYS A 30 -27.40 -6.68 7.58
C LYS A 30 -26.28 -5.68 7.89
N HIS A 31 -26.62 -4.41 8.09
CA HIS A 31 -25.65 -3.37 8.44
C HIS A 31 -24.99 -3.63 9.81
N GLN A 32 -25.79 -3.97 10.82
CA GLN A 32 -25.27 -4.29 12.16
C GLN A 32 -24.36 -5.53 12.14
N ASN A 33 -24.77 -6.58 11.43
CA ASN A 33 -23.95 -7.80 11.29
C ASN A 33 -22.64 -7.53 10.54
N LEU A 34 -22.65 -6.65 9.54
CA LEU A 34 -21.43 -6.23 8.85
C LEU A 34 -20.48 -5.51 9.81
N GLN A 35 -20.98 -4.55 10.59
CA GLN A 35 -20.17 -3.86 11.60
C GLN A 35 -19.64 -4.81 12.68
N LEU A 36 -20.44 -5.78 13.12
CA LEU A 36 -20.05 -6.76 14.12
C LEU A 36 -19.00 -7.74 13.57
N TYR A 37 -19.17 -8.23 12.33
CA TYR A 37 -18.17 -9.04 11.62
C TYR A 37 -16.83 -8.32 11.58
N HIS A 38 -16.86 -7.05 11.20
CA HIS A 38 -15.70 -6.18 11.15
C HIS A 38 -15.02 -5.94 12.51
N LEU A 39 -15.80 -5.79 13.59
CA LEU A 39 -15.27 -5.64 14.95
C LEU A 39 -14.68 -6.95 15.50
N ILE A 40 -15.28 -8.09 15.16
CA ILE A 40 -14.86 -9.42 15.62
C ILE A 40 -13.67 -9.94 14.80
N SER A 41 -13.59 -9.60 13.51
CA SER A 41 -12.62 -10.21 12.59
C SER A 41 -11.17 -9.89 12.91
N ASN A 42 -10.86 -9.00 13.86
CA ASN A 42 -9.49 -8.54 14.21
C ASN A 42 -8.70 -7.90 13.05
N ASP A 43 -9.14 -8.09 11.81
CA ASP A 43 -8.61 -7.55 10.55
C ASP A 43 -8.94 -6.07 10.32
N TYR A 44 -9.55 -5.38 11.29
CA TYR A 44 -9.86 -3.95 11.14
C TYR A 44 -8.59 -3.08 11.04
N PHE A 45 -7.47 -3.57 11.58
CA PHE A 45 -6.16 -2.93 11.50
C PHE A 45 -5.06 -3.99 11.40
N GLY A 46 -4.54 -4.22 10.20
CA GLY A 46 -3.21 -4.83 10.02
C GLY A 46 -3.15 -6.33 9.82
N SER A 47 -3.94 -6.89 8.91
CA SER A 47 -3.53 -8.17 8.31
C SER A 47 -2.29 -7.93 7.45
N THR A 48 -1.19 -8.59 7.81
CA THR A 48 0.00 -8.68 6.99
C THR A 48 -0.12 -9.93 6.13
N MET A 49 -0.32 -9.73 4.84
CA MET A 49 -0.30 -10.81 3.86
C MET A 49 0.99 -10.73 3.06
N TYR A 50 1.48 -11.87 2.60
CA TYR A 50 2.66 -11.92 1.76
C TYR A 50 2.44 -12.91 0.63
N GLY A 51 3.10 -12.60 -0.49
CA GLY A 51 3.03 -13.40 -1.70
C GLY A 51 3.80 -14.70 -1.63
N PRO A 52 4.02 -15.34 -2.79
CA PRO A 52 4.90 -16.50 -2.87
C PRO A 52 6.33 -16.11 -2.49
N GLN A 53 7.00 -17.00 -1.76
CA GLN A 53 8.40 -16.86 -1.41
C GLN A 53 9.27 -16.92 -2.66
N GLN A 54 10.26 -16.04 -2.74
CA GLN A 54 11.22 -16.01 -3.84
C GLN A 54 12.18 -17.20 -3.79
N LYS A 55 12.48 -17.75 -4.97
CA LYS A 55 13.62 -18.65 -5.15
C LYS A 55 14.89 -17.81 -5.32
N THR A 56 15.48 -17.38 -4.21
CA THR A 56 16.69 -16.56 -4.25
C THR A 56 17.97 -17.37 -4.39
N ASN A 57 18.94 -16.79 -5.10
CA ASN A 57 20.32 -17.27 -5.12
C ASN A 57 20.96 -17.05 -3.74
N LYS A 58 21.86 -17.95 -3.31
CA LYS A 58 22.48 -17.88 -1.98
C LYS A 58 23.24 -16.56 -1.76
N ASP A 59 23.93 -16.07 -2.80
CA ASP A 59 24.74 -14.85 -2.71
C ASP A 59 23.90 -13.60 -2.38
N LEU A 60 22.71 -13.48 -2.98
CA LEU A 60 21.78 -12.37 -2.70
C LEU A 60 21.22 -12.46 -1.29
N LEU A 61 20.89 -13.68 -0.85
CA LEU A 61 20.39 -13.91 0.50
C LEU A 61 21.45 -13.56 1.56
N ASP A 62 22.71 -13.91 1.31
CA ASP A 62 23.80 -13.61 2.23
C ASP A 62 24.11 -12.10 2.29
N PHE A 63 24.03 -11.39 1.16
CA PHE A 63 24.11 -9.92 1.15
C PHE A 63 22.97 -9.26 1.95
N ILE A 64 21.75 -9.77 1.81
CA ILE A 64 20.58 -9.28 2.54
C ILE A 64 20.71 -9.54 4.04
N LYS A 65 21.16 -10.73 4.44
CA LYS A 65 21.42 -11.05 5.85
C LYS A 65 22.45 -10.12 6.46
N LEU A 66 23.46 -9.72 5.70
CA LEU A 66 24.46 -8.75 6.16
C LEU A 66 23.85 -7.38 6.45
N ILE A 67 22.92 -6.92 5.60
CA ILE A 67 22.22 -5.64 5.78
C ILE A 67 21.30 -5.70 7.00
N THR A 68 20.45 -6.73 7.06
CA THR A 68 19.38 -6.83 8.06
C THR A 68 19.86 -7.40 9.40
N SER A 69 21.10 -7.91 9.47
CA SER A 69 21.66 -8.54 10.67
C SER A 69 20.77 -9.66 11.26
N ASP A 70 20.00 -10.35 10.40
CA ASP A 70 19.13 -11.47 10.79
C ASP A 70 19.32 -12.66 9.84
N ASP A 71 19.65 -13.82 10.40
CA ASP A 71 19.90 -15.05 9.65
C ASP A 71 18.63 -15.74 9.14
N LYS A 72 17.44 -15.39 9.67
CA LYS A 72 16.16 -16.04 9.37
C LYS A 72 15.22 -15.17 8.54
N ILE A 73 15.75 -14.55 7.48
CA ILE A 73 14.95 -13.76 6.54
C ILE A 73 14.38 -14.63 5.43
N CYS A 74 13.08 -14.51 5.21
CA CYS A 74 12.41 -15.05 4.03
C CYS A 74 12.03 -13.91 3.09
N LEU A 75 12.29 -14.10 1.79
CA LEU A 75 12.08 -13.07 0.76
C LEU A 75 10.81 -13.33 -0.04
N TYR A 76 10.08 -12.28 -0.38
CA TYR A 76 8.77 -12.36 -1.02
C TYR A 76 8.66 -11.43 -2.23
N ASN A 77 7.83 -11.81 -3.21
CA ASN A 77 7.58 -10.98 -4.39
C ASN A 77 6.73 -9.73 -4.11
N TRP A 78 5.82 -9.84 -3.16
CA TRP A 78 4.94 -8.77 -2.74
C TRP A 78 4.54 -8.98 -1.29
N ALA A 79 4.22 -7.89 -0.60
CA ALA A 79 3.63 -7.91 0.73
C ALA A 79 2.47 -6.92 0.79
N GLU A 80 1.45 -7.22 1.57
CA GLU A 80 0.29 -6.37 1.78
C GLU A 80 0.19 -6.07 3.27
N ILE A 81 0.21 -4.78 3.62
CA ILE A 81 0.15 -4.29 4.99
C ILE A 81 -0.99 -3.29 5.05
N ASN A 82 -1.95 -3.48 5.96
CA ASN A 82 -3.12 -2.59 6.09
C ASN A 82 -3.86 -2.39 4.76
N SER A 83 -4.00 -3.46 3.96
CA SER A 83 -4.61 -3.43 2.62
C SER A 83 -3.85 -2.61 1.57
N ILE A 84 -2.59 -2.24 1.84
CA ILE A 84 -1.71 -1.61 0.87
C ILE A 84 -0.70 -2.65 0.39
N LYS A 85 -0.74 -2.93 -0.90
CA LYS A 85 0.15 -3.89 -1.55
C LYS A 85 1.42 -3.20 -2.03
N PHE A 86 2.55 -3.75 -1.62
CA PHE A 86 3.90 -3.39 -2.00
C PHE A 86 4.48 -4.46 -2.92
N GLN A 87 5.15 -4.03 -3.97
CA GLN A 87 5.85 -4.87 -4.93
C GLN A 87 7.32 -4.43 -5.06
N ILE A 88 8.11 -5.26 -5.70
CA ILE A 88 9.49 -4.93 -6.04
C ILE A 88 9.47 -3.85 -7.11
N ASP A 89 10.44 -2.94 -7.00
CA ASP A 89 10.60 -1.72 -7.80
C ASP A 89 9.57 -0.61 -7.53
N ASP A 90 8.65 -0.80 -6.57
CA ASP A 90 7.82 0.29 -6.05
C ASP A 90 8.70 1.36 -5.37
N VAL A 91 8.29 2.62 -5.50
CA VAL A 91 8.94 3.77 -4.89
C VAL A 91 8.22 4.16 -3.60
N LEU A 92 8.99 4.33 -2.53
CA LEU A 92 8.52 4.80 -1.23
C LEU A 92 8.98 6.24 -0.99
N VAL A 93 8.17 6.99 -0.25
CA VAL A 93 8.59 8.27 0.33
C VAL A 93 9.11 8.00 1.73
N THR A 94 10.42 8.11 1.92
CA THR A 94 11.04 7.77 3.21
C THR A 94 10.99 8.94 4.17
N LYS A 95 11.42 10.13 3.74
CA LYS A 95 11.51 11.33 4.57
C LYS A 95 11.26 12.59 3.75
N ILE A 96 10.96 13.69 4.42
CA ILE A 96 10.97 15.04 3.83
C ILE A 96 12.01 15.86 4.57
N VAL A 97 13.01 16.34 3.86
CA VAL A 97 14.08 17.18 4.41
C VAL A 97 14.00 18.54 3.73
N ASN A 98 13.85 19.62 4.51
CA ASN A 98 13.77 20.99 4.00
C ASN A 98 12.73 21.18 2.87
N SER A 99 11.54 20.59 3.01
CA SER A 99 10.46 20.62 1.98
C SER A 99 10.78 19.86 0.68
N VAL A 100 11.83 19.05 0.67
CA VAL A 100 12.16 18.15 -0.45
C VAL A 100 11.95 16.70 -0.01
N PRO A 101 11.05 15.95 -0.66
CA PRO A 101 10.87 14.55 -0.37
C PRO A 101 12.08 13.73 -0.83
N THR A 102 12.46 12.76 -0.02
CA THR A 102 13.44 11.72 -0.35
C THR A 102 12.69 10.46 -0.72
N PHE A 103 13.05 9.90 -1.87
CA PHE A 103 12.43 8.70 -2.41
C PHE A 103 13.40 7.52 -2.31
N SER A 104 12.87 6.31 -2.20
CA SER A 104 13.68 5.10 -2.22
C SER A 104 12.93 3.99 -2.95
N ILE A 105 13.64 3.15 -3.69
CA ILE A 105 13.07 2.02 -4.45
C ILE A 105 13.17 0.74 -3.63
N ILE A 106 12.08 -0.03 -3.56
CA ILE A 106 12.08 -1.36 -2.98
C ILE A 106 12.82 -2.32 -3.92
N LYS A 107 13.93 -2.88 -3.46
CA LYS A 107 14.67 -3.90 -4.22
C LYS A 107 14.40 -5.31 -3.72
N SER A 108 14.05 -5.47 -2.45
CA SER A 108 13.63 -6.75 -1.91
C SER A 108 12.70 -6.56 -0.71
N ILE A 109 11.82 -7.53 -0.50
CA ILE A 109 10.85 -7.54 0.60
C ILE A 109 11.16 -8.77 1.45
N GLY A 110 11.47 -8.55 2.72
CA GLY A 110 11.82 -9.59 3.69
C GLY A 110 10.77 -9.71 4.79
N LEU A 111 10.62 -10.92 5.33
CA LEU A 111 9.98 -11.15 6.61
C LEU A 111 11.05 -11.53 7.63
N SER A 112 11.20 -10.71 8.67
CA SER A 112 12.16 -10.90 9.75
C SER A 112 11.42 -10.78 11.09
N LYS A 113 11.57 -11.76 11.98
CA LYS A 113 10.92 -11.77 13.32
C LYS A 113 9.41 -11.42 13.30
N ASN A 114 8.70 -11.92 12.29
CA ASN A 114 7.27 -11.66 12.06
C ASN A 114 6.91 -10.19 11.71
N LYS A 115 7.90 -9.39 11.29
CA LYS A 115 7.74 -8.05 10.74
C LYS A 115 8.17 -8.03 9.28
N ILE A 116 7.46 -7.25 8.47
CA ILE A 116 7.84 -7.02 7.08
C ILE A 116 8.86 -5.89 7.05
N VAL A 117 9.95 -6.17 6.38
CA VAL A 117 11.11 -5.31 6.24
C VAL A 117 11.34 -5.07 4.75
N PHE A 118 11.61 -3.82 4.38
CA PHE A 118 11.93 -3.47 3.01
C PHE A 118 13.42 -3.18 2.88
N ILE A 119 14.03 -3.74 1.85
CA ILE A 119 15.41 -3.44 1.47
C ILE A 119 15.33 -2.47 0.33
N ILE A 120 15.73 -1.24 0.61
CA ILE A 120 15.53 -0.10 -0.27
C ILE A 120 16.86 0.43 -0.80
N LYS A 121 16.80 1.03 -1.98
CA LYS A 121 17.88 1.83 -2.57
C LYS A 121 17.43 3.28 -2.65
N ASP A 122 18.17 4.18 -2.03
CA ASP A 122 17.82 5.59 -2.01
C ASP A 122 17.96 6.26 -3.38
N LEU A 123 17.05 7.19 -3.64
CA LEU A 123 17.03 8.05 -4.81
C LEU A 123 17.33 9.50 -4.40
N GLN A 124 18.18 10.15 -5.18
CA GLN A 124 18.47 11.56 -5.03
C GLN A 124 17.47 12.39 -5.83
N THR A 125 16.69 13.22 -5.14
CA THR A 125 15.80 14.20 -5.76
C THR A 125 16.62 15.35 -6.34
N ILE A 126 16.47 15.60 -7.64
CA ILE A 126 17.17 16.68 -8.36
C ILE A 126 16.33 17.95 -8.31
N GLU A 127 15.09 17.87 -8.81
CA GLU A 127 14.22 19.03 -8.94
C GLU A 127 12.73 18.64 -9.01
N TYR A 128 11.87 19.61 -8.72
CA TYR A 128 10.43 19.49 -8.96
C TYR A 128 10.07 20.08 -10.31
N VAL A 129 9.44 19.27 -11.15
CA VAL A 129 9.07 19.63 -12.53
C VAL A 129 7.58 19.92 -12.58
N ASN A 130 7.22 21.20 -12.56
CA ASN A 130 5.85 21.69 -12.49
C ASN A 130 4.94 21.12 -13.59
N PHE A 131 5.41 21.03 -14.84
CA PHE A 131 4.56 20.57 -15.95
C PHE A 131 4.26 19.06 -15.91
N LYS A 132 5.13 18.27 -15.26
CA LYS A 132 4.92 16.83 -15.00
C LYS A 132 4.24 16.60 -13.64
N LEU A 133 4.08 17.65 -12.82
CA LEU A 133 3.62 17.59 -11.42
C LEU A 133 4.38 16.54 -10.60
N GLY A 134 5.67 16.36 -10.87
CA GLY A 134 6.48 15.28 -10.31
C GLY A 134 7.92 15.70 -10.05
N TYR A 135 8.65 14.83 -9.36
CA TYR A 135 10.05 15.04 -9.01
C TYR A 135 10.95 14.27 -9.97
N SER A 136 11.97 14.95 -10.49
CA SER A 136 13.07 14.31 -11.19
C SER A 136 14.02 13.73 -10.15
N VAL A 137 14.36 12.46 -10.32
CA VAL A 137 15.18 11.67 -9.41
C VAL A 137 16.28 10.94 -10.17
N CYS A 138 17.43 10.80 -9.52
CA CYS A 138 18.54 9.97 -9.96
C CYS A 138 18.84 8.88 -8.93
N GLU A 139 19.42 7.78 -9.39
CA GLU A 139 19.89 6.72 -8.49
C GLU A 139 21.10 7.21 -7.70
N ALA A 140 21.03 7.17 -6.37
CA ALA A 140 22.15 7.55 -5.53
C ALA A 140 23.28 6.51 -5.62
N GLU A 141 24.52 6.98 -5.42
CA GLU A 141 25.72 6.15 -5.32
C GLU A 141 25.72 5.40 -3.97
N ILE A 142 24.93 4.32 -3.93
CA ILE A 142 25.08 3.15 -3.06
C ILE A 142 24.97 3.41 -1.56
N LEU A 143 23.78 3.11 -1.02
CA LEU A 143 23.59 2.40 0.25
C LEU A 143 22.25 1.67 0.15
N TYR A 144 22.28 0.35 0.14
CA TYR A 144 21.07 -0.41 0.44
C TYR A 144 20.82 -0.24 1.93
N SER A 145 19.61 0.17 2.28
CA SER A 145 19.21 0.34 3.67
C SER A 145 18.00 -0.53 3.98
N GLU A 146 17.91 -0.89 5.25
CA GLU A 146 16.74 -1.55 5.80
C GLU A 146 15.75 -0.49 6.29
N ILE A 147 14.48 -0.62 5.91
CA ILE A 147 13.41 0.23 6.42
C ILE A 147 12.21 -0.60 6.85
N ASP A 148 11.72 -0.32 8.05
CA ASP A 148 10.47 -0.87 8.58
C ASP A 148 9.27 -0.08 8.06
N TYR A 149 8.14 -0.76 7.86
CA TYR A 149 6.88 -0.13 7.44
C TYR A 149 6.49 1.11 8.29
N GLU A 150 6.68 1.03 9.60
CA GLU A 150 6.33 2.12 10.54
C GLU A 150 7.17 3.39 10.36
N SER A 151 8.32 3.27 9.70
CA SER A 151 9.25 4.39 9.49
C SER A 151 9.09 5.07 8.13
N ILE A 152 8.18 4.58 7.28
CA ILE A 152 7.87 5.16 5.97
C ILE A 152 6.99 6.41 6.19
N PHE A 153 7.32 7.52 5.51
CA PHE A 153 6.56 8.76 5.62
C PHE A 153 5.18 8.67 4.95
N SER A 154 5.13 8.17 3.71
CA SER A 154 3.87 7.93 2.99
C SER A 154 3.69 6.43 2.78
N PRO A 155 2.59 5.83 3.29
CA PRO A 155 2.38 4.39 3.17
C PRO A 155 2.02 3.96 1.74
N PHE A 156 1.68 4.90 0.85
CA PHE A 156 1.27 4.58 -0.52
C PHE A 156 2.48 4.42 -1.45
N PRO A 157 2.67 3.25 -2.08
CA PRO A 157 3.71 3.06 -3.08
C PRO A 157 3.42 3.90 -4.34
N LEU A 158 4.50 4.39 -4.93
CA LEU A 158 4.55 5.19 -6.14
C LEU A 158 5.29 4.42 -7.24
N ASP A 159 5.03 4.81 -8.48
CA ASP A 159 5.70 4.24 -9.65
C ASP A 159 6.87 5.12 -10.06
N LEU A 160 7.87 4.50 -10.68
CA LEU A 160 9.02 5.16 -11.28
C LEU A 160 8.86 5.21 -12.79
N TYR A 161 8.95 6.40 -13.37
CA TYR A 161 8.79 6.64 -14.80
C TYR A 161 10.13 7.01 -15.42
N ASP A 162 10.48 6.41 -16.56
CA ASP A 162 11.67 6.82 -17.31
C ASP A 162 11.40 8.11 -18.10
N ASP A 163 12.39 8.99 -18.20
CA ASP A 163 12.29 10.12 -19.12
C ASP A 163 12.62 9.69 -20.55
N ALA A 164 11.76 10.04 -21.49
CA ALA A 164 11.99 9.74 -22.90
C ALA A 164 13.19 10.51 -23.47
N GLU A 165 13.52 11.66 -22.90
CA GLU A 165 14.59 12.54 -23.40
C GLU A 165 15.95 12.29 -22.72
N ASN A 166 15.95 11.80 -21.48
CA ASN A 166 17.15 11.58 -20.68
C ASN A 166 17.10 10.23 -19.97
N GLN A 167 17.75 9.21 -20.53
CA GLN A 167 17.74 7.84 -19.97
C GLN A 167 18.30 7.74 -18.54
N ASN A 168 19.07 8.74 -18.10
CA ASN A 168 19.64 8.77 -16.75
C ASN A 168 18.72 9.42 -15.70
N GLN A 169 17.63 10.09 -16.13
CA GLN A 169 16.70 10.75 -15.23
C GLN A 169 15.39 9.98 -15.19
N LYS A 170 14.91 9.75 -13.97
CA LYS A 170 13.63 9.11 -13.72
C LYS A 170 12.71 10.08 -13.01
N PHE A 171 11.41 9.83 -13.06
CA PHE A 171 10.38 10.68 -12.52
C PHE A 171 9.53 9.91 -11.52
N VAL A 172 9.22 10.58 -10.41
CA VAL A 172 8.26 10.10 -9.42
C VAL A 172 7.13 11.11 -9.33
N ILE A 173 5.91 10.64 -9.58
CA ILE A 173 4.70 11.46 -9.51
C ILE A 173 3.95 11.09 -8.24
N PRO A 174 3.92 11.96 -7.22
CA PRO A 174 3.19 11.67 -6.01
C PRO A 174 1.68 11.71 -6.26
N LYS A 175 0.95 10.74 -5.70
CA LYS A 175 -0.53 10.66 -5.80
C LYS A 175 -1.22 11.79 -5.04
N TYR A 176 -0.58 12.28 -3.99
CA TYR A 176 -1.08 13.35 -3.12
C TYR A 176 0.01 14.40 -2.96
N PRO A 177 -0.36 15.68 -2.75
CA PRO A 177 0.62 16.70 -2.41
C PRO A 177 1.36 16.30 -1.14
N LEU A 178 2.70 16.28 -1.22
CA LEU A 178 3.57 15.90 -0.10
C LEU A 178 3.79 17.09 0.86
N ILE A 179 3.22 18.27 0.55
CA ILE A 179 3.20 19.53 1.31
C ILE A 179 1.89 20.26 1.03
#